data_AF-W4VDA2-F1
#
_entry.id   AF-W4VDA2-F1
#
_cell.length_a   1.000
_cell.length_b   1.000
_cell.length_c   1.000
_cell.angle_alpha   90.00
_cell.angle_beta   90.00
_cell.angle_gamma   90.00
#
_symmetry.space_group_name_H-M   'P 1'
#
loop_
_entity.id
_entity.type
_entity.pdbx_description
1 polymer ?
#
loop_
_entity_poly.entity_id
_entity_poly.type
_entity_poly.pdbx_seq_one_letter_code
_entity_poly.pdbx_strand_id
1 'polypeptide(L)'
;MSKVKVIIAGPRGKMGSEALRMIEKNDDLELVACLDHKFDGMSIKEFENLPNLDAKIYTDIESCFQSVEADVLVDLTTPEFGYLHTKTAINYGIRPVVGTTGFTEEQLQEVTDLAEEKGIGVIIAPNFALGAVLMMQFAKWAAKYFPDVEIIEKHHDNKLDAPSGTALKTAALIKEVRQSKLQGHPDEKETIPCARGGQILME
;
A
#
# COMPACT_ATOMS: atom_id res chain seq x y z
N MET A 1 -15.38 -21.29 -9.78
CA MET A 1 -13.91 -21.14 -9.78
C MET A 1 -13.40 -21.67 -8.45
N SER A 2 -12.15 -22.13 -8.36
CA SER A 2 -11.53 -22.42 -7.06
C SER A 2 -11.34 -21.11 -6.28
N LYS A 3 -11.45 -21.15 -4.95
CA LYS A 3 -11.15 -20.00 -4.09
C LYS A 3 -9.66 -19.64 -4.21
N VAL A 4 -9.35 -18.37 -4.02
CA VAL A 4 -7.96 -17.88 -3.90
C VAL A 4 -7.50 -18.09 -2.46
N LYS A 5 -6.43 -18.85 -2.28
CA LYS A 5 -5.83 -19.14 -0.97
C LYS A 5 -4.90 -18.02 -0.56
N VAL A 6 -5.20 -17.36 0.56
CA VAL A 6 -4.54 -16.13 1.02
C VAL A 6 -3.83 -16.35 2.35
N ILE A 7 -2.60 -15.85 2.45
CA ILE A 7 -1.86 -15.66 3.69
C ILE A 7 -1.91 -14.18 4.07
N ILE A 8 -2.20 -13.87 5.34
CA ILE A 8 -2.12 -12.51 5.87
C ILE A 8 -0.90 -12.37 6.79
N ALA A 9 0.03 -11.47 6.46
CA ALA A 9 1.10 -11.08 7.37
C ALA A 9 0.72 -9.81 8.15
N GLY A 10 0.90 -9.85 9.47
CA GLY A 10 0.45 -8.80 10.40
C GLY A 10 -1.04 -8.86 10.75
N PRO A 11 -1.66 -10.04 11.01
CA PRO A 11 -3.11 -10.22 11.15
C PRO A 11 -3.73 -9.41 12.29
N ARG A 12 -2.96 -9.15 13.36
CA ARG A 12 -3.43 -8.41 14.55
C ARG A 12 -3.27 -6.89 14.45
N GLY A 13 -2.61 -6.39 13.40
CA GLY A 13 -2.51 -4.96 13.15
C GLY A 13 -3.86 -4.36 12.74
N LYS A 14 -3.98 -3.03 12.75
CA LYS A 14 -5.21 -2.33 12.32
C LYS A 14 -5.64 -2.79 10.92
N MET A 15 -4.74 -2.68 9.94
CA MET A 15 -4.99 -3.09 8.56
C MET A 15 -5.17 -4.61 8.43
N GLY A 16 -4.35 -5.42 9.10
CA GLY A 16 -4.47 -6.88 9.05
C GLY A 16 -5.82 -7.38 9.54
N SER A 17 -6.34 -6.80 10.63
CA SER A 17 -7.66 -7.17 11.17
C SER A 17 -8.80 -6.83 10.19
N GLU A 18 -8.69 -5.72 9.45
CA GLU A 18 -9.64 -5.38 8.39
C GLU A 18 -9.53 -6.31 7.18
N ALA A 19 -8.32 -6.72 6.81
CA ALA A 19 -8.11 -7.70 5.74
C ALA A 19 -8.73 -9.07 6.09
N LEU A 20 -8.61 -9.52 7.34
CA LEU A 20 -9.29 -10.72 7.82
C LEU A 20 -10.81 -10.59 7.73
N ARG A 21 -11.39 -9.46 8.15
CA ARG A 21 -12.84 -9.19 8.05
C ARG A 21 -13.32 -9.16 6.61
N MET A 22 -12.47 -8.71 5.69
CA MET A 22 -12.76 -8.72 4.26
C MET A 22 -12.78 -10.16 3.72
N ILE A 23 -11.81 -10.99 4.09
CA ILE A 23 -11.77 -12.40 3.68
C ILE A 23 -13.00 -13.16 4.23
N GLU A 24 -13.38 -12.96 5.50
CA GLU A 24 -14.57 -13.60 6.09
C GLU A 24 -15.87 -13.29 5.31
N LYS A 25 -15.95 -12.12 4.69
CA LYS A 25 -17.13 -11.67 3.94
C LYS A 25 -17.09 -12.00 2.45
N ASN A 26 -16.00 -12.63 1.98
CA ASN A 26 -15.77 -12.85 0.56
C ASN A 26 -15.58 -14.33 0.26
N ASP A 27 -16.61 -14.94 -0.35
CA ASP A 27 -16.63 -16.38 -0.62
C ASP A 27 -15.57 -16.84 -1.63
N ASP A 28 -15.04 -15.92 -2.44
CA ASP A 28 -13.99 -16.22 -3.42
C ASP A 28 -12.59 -16.31 -2.80
N LEU A 29 -12.45 -15.93 -1.52
CA LEU A 29 -11.19 -15.96 -0.77
C LEU A 29 -11.21 -17.02 0.31
N GLU A 30 -10.05 -17.60 0.60
CA GLU A 30 -9.85 -18.56 1.67
C GLU A 30 -8.59 -18.19 2.46
N LEU A 31 -8.73 -17.93 3.76
CA LEU A 31 -7.58 -17.72 4.63
C LEU A 31 -6.96 -19.07 4.98
N VAL A 32 -5.70 -19.31 4.56
CA VAL A 32 -5.01 -20.58 4.80
C VAL A 32 -3.98 -20.51 5.92
N ALA A 33 -3.37 -19.34 6.15
CA ALA A 33 -2.43 -19.11 7.24
C ALA A 33 -2.27 -17.61 7.55
N CYS A 34 -1.62 -17.32 8.67
CA CYS A 34 -1.20 -15.98 9.03
C CYS A 34 0.28 -15.95 9.43
N LEU A 35 0.93 -14.82 9.21
CA LEU A 35 2.30 -14.54 9.67
C LEU A 35 2.30 -13.44 10.72
N ASP A 36 2.92 -13.69 11.87
CA ASP A 36 3.07 -12.70 12.93
C ASP A 36 4.35 -12.96 13.73
N HIS A 37 4.89 -11.97 14.41
CA HIS A 37 6.14 -12.09 15.19
C HIS A 37 5.99 -12.89 16.49
N LYS A 38 4.79 -13.35 16.82
CA LYS A 38 4.46 -14.12 18.03
C LYS A 38 3.19 -14.94 17.85
N PHE A 39 2.91 -15.81 18.82
CA PHE A 39 1.74 -16.72 18.85
C PHE A 39 1.80 -17.86 17.83
N ASP A 40 3.00 -18.37 17.56
CA ASP A 40 3.22 -19.53 16.68
C ASP A 40 2.31 -20.71 17.07
N GLY A 41 1.65 -21.29 16.07
CA GLY A 41 0.74 -22.43 16.22
C GLY A 41 -0.68 -22.10 16.72
N MET A 42 -0.93 -20.90 17.24
CA MET A 42 -2.29 -20.48 17.64
C MET A 42 -3.19 -20.25 16.42
N SER A 43 -4.49 -20.48 16.59
CA SER A 43 -5.49 -20.18 15.57
C SER A 43 -6.01 -18.74 15.70
N ILE A 44 -6.35 -18.09 14.58
CA ILE A 44 -6.94 -16.74 14.55
C ILE A 44 -8.24 -16.67 15.37
N LYS A 45 -9.04 -17.75 15.41
CA LYS A 45 -10.27 -17.83 16.19
C LYS A 45 -10.08 -17.73 17.71
N GLU A 46 -8.86 -17.88 18.21
CA GLU A 46 -8.54 -17.73 19.64
C GLU A 46 -8.48 -16.26 20.09
N PHE A 47 -8.49 -15.31 19.15
CA PHE A 47 -8.45 -13.88 19.44
C PHE A 47 -9.85 -13.27 19.36
N GLU A 48 -10.41 -12.85 20.50
CA GLU A 48 -11.78 -12.31 20.59
C GLU A 48 -12.06 -11.10 19.68
N ASN A 49 -11.02 -10.33 19.35
CA ASN A 49 -11.13 -9.13 18.52
C ASN A 49 -10.95 -9.38 17.01
N LEU A 50 -10.74 -10.63 16.60
CA LEU A 50 -10.56 -11.04 15.21
C LEU A 50 -11.74 -11.89 14.69
N PRO A 51 -11.92 -11.94 13.36
CA PRO A 51 -12.91 -12.81 12.72
C PRO A 51 -12.77 -14.29 13.09
N ASN A 52 -13.86 -15.05 12.97
CA ASN A 52 -13.85 -16.47 13.27
C ASN A 52 -13.36 -17.28 12.06
N LEU A 53 -12.07 -17.14 11.76
CA LEU A 53 -11.38 -17.83 10.66
C LEU A 53 -10.44 -18.90 11.24
N ASP A 54 -10.48 -20.11 10.67
CA ASP A 54 -9.66 -21.23 11.13
C ASP A 54 -8.32 -21.31 10.38
N ALA A 55 -7.43 -20.36 10.69
CA ALA A 55 -6.08 -20.32 10.15
C ALA A 55 -5.04 -20.23 11.27
N LYS A 56 -3.93 -20.95 11.11
CA LYS A 56 -2.82 -20.93 12.08
C LYS A 56 -1.90 -19.74 11.85
N ILE A 57 -1.35 -19.22 12.94
CA ILE A 57 -0.28 -18.24 12.94
C ILE A 57 1.07 -18.97 12.88
N TYR A 58 1.95 -18.48 12.02
CA TYR A 58 3.34 -18.90 11.91
C TYR A 58 4.25 -17.71 12.23
N THR A 59 5.33 -17.96 12.97
CA THR A 59 6.38 -16.95 13.21
C THR A 59 7.53 -17.00 12.21
N ASP A 60 7.64 -18.09 11.47
CA ASP A 60 8.63 -18.28 10.42
C ASP A 60 7.94 -18.41 9.05
N ILE A 61 8.40 -17.59 8.10
CA ILE A 61 7.78 -17.50 6.78
C ILE A 61 8.01 -18.76 5.93
N GLU A 62 9.19 -19.37 6.02
CA GLU A 62 9.49 -20.58 5.25
C GLU A 62 8.67 -21.75 5.75
N SER A 63 8.60 -21.93 7.07
CA SER A 63 7.76 -22.93 7.73
C SER A 63 6.29 -22.76 7.35
N CYS A 64 5.80 -21.52 7.27
CA CYS A 64 4.46 -21.22 6.80
C CYS A 64 4.24 -21.70 5.35
N PHE A 65 5.08 -21.25 4.42
CA PHE A 65 4.93 -21.54 2.98
C PHE A 65 5.16 -23.02 2.63
N GLN A 66 5.91 -23.75 3.45
CA GLN A 66 6.06 -25.20 3.32
C GLN A 66 4.88 -25.99 3.89
N SER A 67 4.16 -25.42 4.86
CA SER A 67 3.07 -26.10 5.56
C SER A 67 1.71 -25.95 4.88
N VAL A 68 1.52 -24.93 4.03
CA VAL A 68 0.24 -24.60 3.41
C VAL A 68 0.40 -24.29 1.93
N GLU A 69 -0.60 -24.66 1.14
CA GLU A 69 -0.72 -24.19 -0.23
C GLU A 69 -1.36 -22.80 -0.23
N ALA A 70 -0.71 -21.81 -0.84
CA ALA A 70 -1.22 -20.45 -0.95
C ALA A 70 -1.01 -19.88 -2.35
N ASP A 71 -1.94 -19.05 -2.79
CA ASP A 71 -1.85 -18.32 -4.06
C ASP A 71 -1.26 -16.92 -3.84
N VAL A 72 -1.66 -16.26 -2.74
CA VAL A 72 -1.39 -14.86 -2.47
C VAL A 72 -0.89 -14.65 -1.05
N LEU A 73 0.13 -13.81 -0.90
CA LEU A 73 0.53 -13.23 0.39
C LEU A 73 0.05 -11.77 0.42
N VAL A 74 -0.71 -11.37 1.43
CA VAL A 74 -1.00 -9.96 1.70
C VAL A 74 -0.13 -9.50 2.88
N ASP A 75 0.79 -8.59 2.62
CA ASP A 75 1.73 -8.09 3.63
C ASP A 75 1.31 -6.73 4.17
N LEU A 76 0.98 -6.69 5.47
CA LEU A 76 0.56 -5.49 6.20
C LEU A 76 1.43 -5.31 7.45
N THR A 77 2.74 -5.55 7.30
CA THR A 77 3.72 -5.55 8.40
C THR A 77 4.51 -4.23 8.44
N THR A 78 5.79 -4.28 8.83
CA THR A 78 6.71 -3.14 8.87
C THR A 78 7.73 -3.24 7.74
N PRO A 79 8.39 -2.13 7.33
CA PRO A 79 9.26 -2.11 6.16
C PRO A 79 10.33 -3.22 6.14
N GLU A 80 10.94 -3.47 7.31
CA GLU A 80 11.99 -4.47 7.51
C GLU A 80 11.51 -5.89 7.15
N PHE A 81 10.29 -6.25 7.53
CA PHE A 81 9.71 -7.57 7.24
C PHE A 81 9.06 -7.63 5.85
N GLY A 82 8.42 -6.54 5.41
CA GLY A 82 7.70 -6.51 4.14
C GLY A 82 8.59 -6.85 2.95
N TYR A 83 9.82 -6.31 2.89
CA TYR A 83 10.78 -6.63 1.83
C TYR A 83 11.20 -8.10 1.87
N LEU A 84 11.57 -8.62 3.06
CA LEU A 84 11.92 -10.04 3.24
C LEU A 84 10.78 -10.94 2.80
N HIS A 85 9.56 -10.67 3.26
CA HIS A 85 8.39 -11.46 2.93
C HIS A 85 8.08 -11.47 1.44
N THR A 86 8.21 -10.31 0.78
CA THR A 86 7.98 -10.16 -0.66
C THR A 86 8.95 -11.05 -1.45
N LYS A 87 10.25 -10.96 -1.13
CA LYS A 87 11.29 -11.76 -1.78
C LYS A 87 11.09 -13.26 -1.56
N THR A 88 10.77 -13.67 -0.35
CA THR A 88 10.49 -15.08 -0.04
C THR A 88 9.25 -15.58 -0.77
N ALA A 89 8.16 -14.80 -0.81
CA ALA A 89 6.93 -15.19 -1.50
C ALA A 89 7.18 -15.45 -3.00
N ILE A 90 7.92 -14.57 -3.67
CA ILE A 90 8.27 -14.74 -5.09
C ILE A 90 9.06 -16.04 -5.31
N ASN A 91 10.02 -16.35 -4.44
CA ASN A 91 10.81 -17.59 -4.53
C ASN A 91 9.99 -18.86 -4.34
N TYR A 92 8.92 -18.80 -3.55
CA TYR A 92 7.97 -19.90 -3.34
C TYR A 92 6.81 -19.92 -4.36
N GLY A 93 6.80 -18.99 -5.34
CA GLY A 93 5.75 -18.89 -6.34
C GLY A 93 4.42 -18.31 -5.84
N ILE A 94 4.42 -17.71 -4.65
CA ILE A 94 3.27 -17.04 -4.02
C ILE A 94 3.29 -15.57 -4.46
N ARG A 95 2.13 -15.03 -4.85
CA ARG A 95 2.01 -13.65 -5.37
C ARG A 95 1.89 -12.66 -4.22
N PRO A 96 2.85 -11.76 -3.97
CA PRO A 96 2.75 -10.79 -2.89
C PRO A 96 1.93 -9.56 -3.26
N VAL A 97 1.08 -9.11 -2.32
CA VAL A 97 0.33 -7.86 -2.32
C VAL A 97 0.73 -7.09 -1.05
N VAL A 98 1.54 -6.06 -1.23
CA VAL A 98 2.27 -5.40 -0.15
C VAL A 98 1.66 -4.02 0.12
N GLY A 99 1.14 -3.84 1.33
CA GLY A 99 0.73 -2.53 1.87
C GLY A 99 1.81 -1.82 2.66
N THR A 100 2.89 -2.53 2.95
CA THR A 100 4.03 -2.03 3.72
C THR A 100 4.76 -0.95 2.93
N THR A 101 4.92 0.22 3.53
CA THR A 101 5.67 1.35 2.96
C THR A 101 7.16 1.24 3.26
N GLY A 102 8.00 2.09 2.65
CA GLY A 102 9.41 2.27 3.07
C GLY A 102 10.43 1.36 2.39
N PHE A 103 10.08 0.76 1.25
CA PHE A 103 11.05 0.07 0.41
C PHE A 103 11.96 1.10 -0.26
N THR A 104 13.27 0.82 -0.33
CA THR A 104 14.22 1.66 -1.07
C THR A 104 14.10 1.43 -2.57
N GLU A 105 14.66 2.34 -3.39
CA GLU A 105 14.68 2.16 -4.85
C GLU A 105 15.43 0.88 -5.26
N GLU A 106 16.53 0.56 -4.57
CA GLU A 106 17.30 -0.66 -4.80
C GLU A 106 16.47 -1.92 -4.46
N GLN A 107 15.73 -1.90 -3.35
CA GLN A 107 14.85 -2.99 -2.96
C GLN A 107 13.70 -3.18 -3.96
N LEU A 108 13.12 -2.10 -4.46
CA LEU A 108 12.08 -2.14 -5.47
C LEU A 108 12.61 -2.71 -6.79
N GLN A 109 13.82 -2.31 -7.20
CA GLN A 109 14.44 -2.84 -8.41
C GLN A 109 14.72 -4.34 -8.28
N GLU A 110 15.31 -4.78 -7.17
CA GLU A 110 15.59 -6.21 -6.93
C GLU A 110 14.31 -7.06 -6.93
N VAL A 111 13.24 -6.58 -6.29
CA VAL A 111 11.94 -7.27 -6.32
C VAL A 111 11.37 -7.32 -7.73
N THR A 112 11.53 -6.25 -8.52
CA THR A 112 11.06 -6.20 -9.91
C THR A 112 11.79 -7.24 -10.76
N ASP A 113 13.12 -7.25 -10.72
CA ASP A 113 13.94 -8.18 -11.49
C ASP A 113 13.62 -9.64 -11.12
N LEU A 114 13.47 -9.93 -9.82
CA LEU A 114 13.14 -11.27 -9.34
C LEU A 114 11.72 -11.70 -9.75
N ALA A 115 10.76 -10.80 -9.70
CA ALA A 115 9.39 -11.06 -10.12
C ALA A 115 9.30 -11.39 -11.62
N GLU A 116 10.05 -10.65 -12.44
CA GLU A 116 10.16 -10.89 -13.89
C GLU A 116 10.85 -12.22 -14.19
N GLU A 117 11.97 -12.52 -13.53
CA GLU A 117 12.69 -13.80 -13.68
C GLU A 117 11.79 -15.01 -13.39
N LYS A 118 10.98 -14.92 -12.32
CA LYS A 118 10.12 -16.01 -11.87
C LYS A 118 8.75 -16.03 -12.53
N GLY A 119 8.38 -14.99 -13.28
CA GLY A 119 7.05 -14.84 -13.86
C GLY A 119 5.94 -14.73 -12.81
N ILE A 120 6.22 -14.10 -11.67
CA ILE A 120 5.27 -13.93 -10.55
C ILE A 120 4.76 -12.50 -10.50
N GLY A 121 3.43 -12.34 -10.41
CA GLY A 121 2.81 -11.03 -10.23
C GLY A 121 3.03 -10.49 -8.82
N VAL A 122 3.41 -9.22 -8.73
CA VAL A 122 3.66 -8.50 -7.47
C VAL A 122 2.88 -7.18 -7.48
N ILE A 123 2.23 -6.84 -6.37
CA ILE A 123 1.64 -5.52 -6.14
C ILE A 123 2.30 -4.90 -4.93
N ILE A 124 2.90 -3.73 -5.09
CA ILE A 124 3.35 -2.88 -3.98
C ILE A 124 2.52 -1.60 -4.02
N ALA A 125 1.64 -1.44 -3.03
CA ALA A 125 0.67 -0.36 -2.97
C ALA A 125 0.81 0.41 -1.65
N PRO A 126 1.44 1.60 -1.64
CA PRO A 126 1.59 2.40 -0.42
C PRO A 126 0.25 2.94 0.11
N ASN A 127 -0.83 2.82 -0.67
CA ASN A 127 -2.18 3.20 -0.28
C ASN A 127 -3.22 2.31 -0.99
N PHE A 128 -4.03 1.57 -0.20
CA PHE A 128 -5.14 0.75 -0.70
C PHE A 128 -6.47 1.50 -0.83
N ALA A 129 -6.53 2.78 -0.48
CA ALA A 129 -7.73 3.59 -0.65
C ALA A 129 -7.98 3.88 -2.15
N LEU A 130 -8.79 3.02 -2.78
CA LEU A 130 -9.10 3.09 -4.21
C LEU A 130 -9.59 4.49 -4.62
N GLY A 131 -10.43 5.14 -3.81
CA GLY A 131 -10.91 6.49 -4.08
C GLY A 131 -9.79 7.52 -4.22
N ALA A 132 -8.77 7.47 -3.35
CA ALA A 132 -7.62 8.37 -3.44
C ALA A 132 -6.77 8.06 -4.68
N VAL A 133 -6.56 6.79 -5.01
CA VAL A 133 -5.82 6.37 -6.21
C VAL A 133 -6.53 6.83 -7.49
N LEU A 134 -7.85 6.60 -7.58
CA LEU A 134 -8.66 7.04 -8.72
C LEU A 134 -8.68 8.57 -8.84
N MET A 135 -8.85 9.29 -7.74
CA MET A 135 -8.77 10.75 -7.71
C MET A 135 -7.44 11.24 -8.28
N MET A 136 -6.31 10.66 -7.84
CA MET A 136 -4.98 11.02 -8.34
C MET A 136 -4.83 10.76 -9.86
N GLN A 137 -5.32 9.61 -10.36
CA GLN A 137 -5.26 9.31 -11.79
C GLN A 137 -6.16 10.24 -12.61
N PHE A 138 -7.36 10.56 -12.12
CA PHE A 138 -8.24 11.52 -12.79
C PHE A 138 -7.67 12.93 -12.79
N ALA A 139 -7.04 13.36 -11.69
CA ALA A 139 -6.36 14.65 -11.62
C ALA A 139 -5.23 14.75 -12.65
N LYS A 140 -4.39 13.70 -12.76
CA LYS A 140 -3.39 13.58 -13.82
C LYS A 140 -4.03 13.71 -15.20
N TRP A 141 -5.10 12.97 -15.49
CA TRP A 141 -5.75 13.05 -16.81
C TRP A 141 -6.33 14.43 -17.11
N ALA A 142 -6.98 15.06 -16.13
CA ALA A 142 -7.56 16.40 -16.26
C ALA A 142 -6.48 17.48 -16.50
N ALA A 143 -5.31 17.35 -15.86
CA ALA A 143 -4.23 18.33 -15.96
C ALA A 143 -3.62 18.48 -17.36
N LYS A 144 -3.89 17.54 -18.27
CA LYS A 144 -3.56 17.68 -19.71
C LYS A 144 -4.33 18.81 -20.39
N TYR A 145 -5.52 19.12 -19.88
CA TYR A 145 -6.45 20.08 -20.48
C TYR A 145 -6.64 21.33 -19.62
N PHE A 146 -6.45 21.21 -18.31
CA PHE A 146 -6.63 22.29 -17.34
C PHE A 146 -5.28 22.60 -16.65
N PRO A 147 -4.52 23.59 -17.13
CA PRO A 147 -3.16 23.86 -16.64
C PRO A 147 -3.13 24.63 -15.31
N ASP A 148 -4.20 25.24 -14.88
CA ASP A 148 -4.26 25.92 -13.58
C ASP A 148 -4.80 24.95 -12.53
N VAL A 149 -3.99 24.63 -11.53
CA VAL A 149 -4.28 23.59 -10.55
C VAL A 149 -3.99 24.06 -9.13
N GLU A 150 -4.87 23.73 -8.20
CA GLU A 150 -4.64 23.86 -6.77
C GLU A 150 -4.98 22.53 -6.10
N ILE A 151 -4.15 22.12 -5.14
CA ILE A 151 -4.39 20.93 -4.32
C ILE A 151 -4.70 21.43 -2.91
N ILE A 152 -5.94 21.21 -2.49
CA ILE A 152 -6.42 21.59 -1.15
C ILE A 152 -6.68 20.31 -0.39
N GLU A 153 -6.10 20.21 0.80
CA GLU A 153 -6.27 19.06 1.69
C GLU A 153 -6.60 19.52 3.11
N LYS A 154 -7.19 18.61 3.90
CA LYS A 154 -7.51 18.86 5.30
C LYS A 154 -7.31 17.59 6.10
N HIS A 155 -6.59 17.71 7.21
CA HIS A 155 -6.39 16.66 8.19
C HIS A 155 -6.77 17.16 9.59
N HIS A 156 -6.74 16.26 10.57
CA HIS A 156 -6.80 16.65 11.98
C HIS A 156 -5.57 17.48 12.37
N ASP A 157 -5.70 18.29 13.41
CA ASP A 157 -4.68 19.20 13.94
C ASP A 157 -3.40 18.51 14.48
N ASN A 158 -3.48 17.22 14.80
CA ASN A 158 -2.35 16.43 15.29
C ASN A 158 -1.43 15.87 14.18
N LYS A 159 -1.66 16.21 12.90
CA LYS A 159 -0.84 15.70 11.80
C LYS A 159 0.49 16.44 11.76
N LEU A 160 1.59 15.69 11.71
CA LEU A 160 2.94 16.25 11.84
C LEU A 160 3.51 16.78 10.51
N ASP A 161 3.07 16.24 9.39
CA ASP A 161 3.52 16.56 8.03
C ASP A 161 2.49 17.40 7.25
N ALA A 162 2.96 18.46 6.60
CA ALA A 162 2.18 19.28 5.68
C ALA A 162 3.05 19.78 4.51
N PRO A 163 2.66 19.57 3.24
CA PRO A 163 1.50 18.81 2.79
C PRO A 163 1.64 17.30 3.05
N SER A 164 0.53 16.58 3.06
CA SER A 164 0.44 15.13 3.19
C SER A 164 1.09 14.40 2.01
N GLY A 165 1.54 13.16 2.26
CA GLY A 165 2.08 12.29 1.21
C GLY A 165 1.13 12.06 0.02
N THR A 166 -0.19 12.03 0.26
CA THR A 166 -1.18 11.92 -0.84
C THR A 166 -1.22 13.19 -1.69
N ALA A 167 -1.18 14.38 -1.07
CA ALA A 167 -1.12 15.64 -1.80
C ALA A 167 0.17 15.76 -2.64
N LEU A 168 1.33 15.39 -2.05
CA LEU A 168 2.60 15.35 -2.77
C LEU A 168 2.57 14.37 -3.94
N LYS A 169 2.03 13.16 -3.76
CA LYS A 169 1.91 12.18 -4.84
C LYS A 169 0.95 12.64 -5.94
N THR A 170 -0.15 13.30 -5.57
CA THR A 170 -1.09 13.91 -6.51
C THR A 170 -0.39 14.96 -7.37
N ALA A 171 0.37 15.88 -6.73
CA ALA A 171 1.16 16.89 -7.43
C ALA A 171 2.19 16.28 -8.38
N ALA A 172 2.92 15.25 -7.93
CA ALA A 172 3.89 14.55 -8.76
C ALA A 172 3.26 13.92 -10.02
N LEU A 173 2.11 13.25 -9.86
CA LEU A 173 1.39 12.65 -10.99
C LEU A 173 0.85 13.69 -11.98
N ILE A 174 0.37 14.83 -11.48
CA ILE A 174 -0.05 15.96 -12.32
C ILE A 174 1.14 16.51 -13.10
N LYS A 175 2.30 16.68 -12.45
CA LYS A 175 3.53 17.21 -13.05
C LYS A 175 4.00 16.39 -14.26
N GLU A 176 3.77 15.07 -14.27
CA GLU A 176 4.16 14.20 -15.38
C GLU A 176 3.49 14.57 -16.73
N VAL A 177 2.35 15.26 -16.71
CA VAL A 177 1.57 15.54 -17.93
C VAL A 177 1.16 16.99 -18.11
N ARG A 178 1.22 17.79 -17.05
CA ARG A 178 0.94 19.23 -17.07
C ARG A 178 2.16 19.98 -17.61
N GLN A 179 1.95 20.89 -18.55
CA GLN A 179 3.02 21.81 -18.98
C GLN A 179 3.46 22.70 -17.81
N SER A 180 4.77 22.84 -17.61
CA SER A 180 5.29 23.70 -16.55
C SER A 180 4.86 25.15 -16.79
N LYS A 181 4.31 25.75 -15.74
CA LYS A 181 3.79 27.11 -15.71
C LYS A 181 3.91 27.62 -14.28
N LEU A 182 4.49 28.81 -14.13
CA LEU A 182 4.45 29.56 -12.88
C LEU A 182 3.01 30.05 -12.65
N GLN A 183 2.44 29.67 -11.51
CA GLN A 183 1.06 30.02 -11.16
C GLN A 183 1.03 31.32 -10.36
N GLY A 184 0.02 32.16 -10.60
CA GLY A 184 -0.09 33.49 -10.02
C GLY A 184 0.31 34.61 -10.98
N HIS A 185 0.06 35.86 -10.56
CA HIS A 185 0.50 37.04 -11.31
C HIS A 185 1.98 37.32 -11.01
N PRO A 186 2.84 37.70 -12.00
CA PRO A 186 4.27 37.94 -11.74
C PRO A 186 4.56 38.96 -10.65
N ASP A 187 3.73 40.00 -10.56
CA ASP A 187 3.82 41.06 -9.54
C ASP A 187 2.91 40.83 -8.32
N GLU A 188 2.42 39.61 -8.11
CA GLU A 188 1.58 39.28 -6.98
C GLU A 188 2.28 39.54 -5.64
N LYS A 189 1.54 40.14 -4.70
CA LYS A 189 1.99 40.35 -3.32
C LYS A 189 0.96 39.78 -2.35
N GLU A 190 1.41 38.87 -1.50
CA GLU A 190 0.60 38.39 -0.39
C GLU A 190 0.51 39.45 0.70
N THR A 191 -0.70 39.92 1.02
CA THR A 191 -0.95 40.79 2.18
C THR A 191 -0.99 40.01 3.49
N ILE A 192 -1.26 38.70 3.42
CA ILE A 192 -1.20 37.75 4.54
C ILE A 192 -0.32 36.59 4.08
N PRO A 193 0.76 36.26 4.82
CA PRO A 193 1.65 35.17 4.44
C PRO A 193 0.93 33.85 4.23
N CYS A 194 1.36 33.09 3.22
CA CYS A 194 0.86 31.77 2.84
C CYS A 194 -0.57 31.75 2.27
N ALA A 195 -1.15 32.91 1.92
CA ALA A 195 -2.51 33.00 1.38
C ALA A 195 -2.66 32.41 -0.04
N ARG A 196 -1.57 32.25 -0.79
CA ARG A 196 -1.50 31.55 -2.09
C ARG A 196 -0.94 30.14 -2.01
N GLY A 197 -0.81 29.62 -0.79
CA GLY A 197 -0.33 28.25 -0.55
C GLY A 197 1.17 28.09 -0.83
N GLY A 198 1.65 26.86 -0.65
CA GLY A 198 3.04 26.50 -0.92
C GLY A 198 3.29 26.27 -2.41
N GLN A 199 4.46 26.70 -2.90
CA GLN A 199 4.90 26.36 -4.25
C GLN A 199 5.64 25.02 -4.24
N ILE A 200 5.12 24.05 -5.01
CA ILE A 200 5.87 22.84 -5.36
C ILE A 200 6.60 23.17 -6.66
N LEU A 201 7.93 23.32 -6.60
CA LEU A 201 8.74 23.64 -7.79
C LEU A 201 8.55 22.54 -8.85
N MET A 202 7.86 22.92 -9.93
CA MET A 202 7.62 22.06 -11.10
C MET A 202 8.73 22.26 -12.13
N GLU A 203 9.99 22.13 -11.71
CA GLU A 203 11.16 22.10 -12.62
C GLU A 203 11.19 20.82 -13.47
#